data_AF-A0A9D7R130-F1
#
_entry.id   AF-A0A9D7R130-F1
#
_cell.length_a   1.000
_cell.length_b   1.000
_cell.length_c   1.000
_cell.angle_alpha   90.00
_cell.angle_beta   90.00
_cell.angle_gamma   90.00
#
_symmetry.space_group_name_H-M   'P 1'
#
loop_
_entity.id
_entity.type
_entity.pdbx_description
1 polymer ?
#
loop_
_entity_poly.entity_id
_entity_poly.type
_entity_poly.pdbx_seq_one_letter_code
_entity_poly.pdbx_strand_id
1 'polypeptide(L)'
;MNTTTGNFAYKTTDLGTTWISEPLPAQGTTNGLQHMQFVNSTLGYAGGNAGTFFKYSNISVNIKMAIEGLYNASTNSHNLKDTVRVYLRNNTSPYAVVDSAKTVIDSLTLIGKSFSKALVRNLLYAVQV
;
A
#
# COMPACT_ATOMS: atom_id res chain seq x y z
N MET A 1 22.11 -20.19 7.55
CA MET A 1 21.83 -19.73 6.17
C MET A 1 20.51 -20.35 5.76
N ASN A 2 19.47 -19.56 5.47
CA ASN A 2 18.16 -20.10 5.09
C ASN A 2 18.11 -20.21 3.56
N THR A 3 17.92 -21.42 3.04
CA THR A 3 18.13 -21.82 1.64
C THR A 3 16.84 -21.94 0.83
N THR A 4 15.83 -21.11 1.11
CA THR A 4 14.65 -21.01 0.24
C THR A 4 14.89 -19.93 -0.81
N THR A 5 15.34 -20.34 -1.99
CA THR A 5 15.48 -19.52 -3.21
C THR A 5 14.11 -19.05 -3.71
N GLY A 6 13.53 -18.07 -3.02
CA GLY A 6 12.57 -17.15 -3.60
C GLY A 6 13.27 -15.85 -3.96
N ASN A 7 13.01 -15.29 -5.14
CA ASN A 7 13.44 -13.94 -5.45
C ASN A 7 12.55 -12.97 -4.66
N PHE A 8 13.03 -12.54 -3.50
CA PHE A 8 12.36 -11.57 -2.63
C PHE A 8 12.92 -10.18 -2.87
N ALA A 9 12.06 -9.16 -2.78
CA ALA A 9 12.49 -7.81 -2.50
C ALA A 9 12.63 -7.66 -0.98
N TYR A 10 13.63 -6.90 -0.53
CA TYR A 10 13.80 -6.59 0.88
C TYR A 10 13.60 -5.09 1.10
N LYS A 11 12.84 -4.75 2.15
CA LYS A 11 12.56 -3.37 2.54
C LYS A 11 12.98 -3.13 3.98
N THR A 12 13.56 -1.96 4.22
CA THR A 12 13.87 -1.45 5.56
C THR A 12 13.16 -0.12 5.79
N THR A 13 12.82 0.17 7.04
CA THR A 13 12.34 1.49 7.49
C THR A 13 13.21 2.08 8.59
N ASP A 14 14.32 1.42 8.92
CA ASP A 14 15.18 1.72 10.07
C ASP A 14 16.66 1.74 9.64
N LEU A 15 16.90 2.33 8.47
CA LEU A 15 18.23 2.54 7.88
C LEU A 15 19.04 1.25 7.71
N GLY A 16 18.36 0.13 7.46
CA GLY A 16 18.99 -1.18 7.19
C GLY A 16 19.27 -2.02 8.43
N THR A 17 18.79 -1.60 9.61
CA THR A 17 18.93 -2.38 10.86
C THR A 17 18.06 -3.64 10.81
N THR A 18 16.85 -3.53 10.27
CA THR A 18 15.96 -4.66 10.00
C THR A 18 15.45 -4.65 8.57
N TRP A 19 15.22 -5.85 8.04
CA TRP A 19 14.76 -6.07 6.67
C TRP A 19 13.52 -6.96 6.68
N ILE A 20 12.49 -6.51 5.99
CA ILE A 20 11.24 -7.25 5.77
C ILE A 20 11.28 -7.77 4.34
N SER A 21 11.09 -9.07 4.16
CA SER A 21 10.98 -9.68 2.84
C SER A 21 9.58 -9.47 2.26
N GLU A 22 9.51 -8.89 1.07
CA GLU A 22 8.30 -8.75 0.27
C GLU A 22 8.40 -9.68 -0.96
N PRO A 23 7.41 -10.55 -1.22
CA PRO A 23 7.44 -11.43 -2.39
C PRO A 23 7.31 -10.62 -3.68
N LEU A 24 8.13 -10.95 -4.67
CA LEU A 24 7.99 -10.38 -6.01
C LEU A 24 6.78 -10.98 -6.74
N PRO A 25 6.16 -10.25 -7.68
CA PRO A 25 5.25 -10.84 -8.65
C PRO A 25 5.92 -11.98 -9.44
N ALA A 26 5.12 -12.91 -9.95
CA ALA A 26 5.64 -14.10 -10.64
C ALA A 26 6.64 -13.77 -11.75
N GLN A 27 6.39 -12.73 -12.54
CA GLN A 27 7.30 -12.30 -13.61
C GLN A 27 8.65 -11.81 -13.09
N GLY A 28 8.71 -11.24 -11.89
CA GLY A 28 9.96 -10.77 -11.27
C GLY A 28 10.78 -11.94 -10.76
N THR A 29 10.11 -13.02 -10.38
CA THR A 29 10.75 -14.29 -10.03
C THR A 29 11.27 -15.02 -11.27
N THR A 30 10.47 -15.09 -12.35
CA THR A 30 10.82 -15.82 -13.58
C THR A 30 11.89 -15.10 -14.42
N ASN A 31 11.75 -13.80 -14.62
CA ASN A 31 12.62 -13.04 -15.53
C ASN A 31 13.76 -12.30 -14.81
N GLY A 32 13.79 -12.35 -13.48
CA GLY A 32 14.76 -11.65 -12.64
C GLY A 32 14.61 -10.13 -12.68
N LEU A 33 15.12 -9.45 -11.66
CA LEU A 33 15.28 -7.99 -11.65
C LEU A 33 16.74 -7.65 -11.89
N GLN A 34 17.03 -6.88 -12.93
CA GLN A 34 18.39 -6.45 -13.29
C GLN A 34 18.74 -5.08 -12.71
N HIS A 35 17.74 -4.20 -12.60
CA HIS A 35 17.93 -2.86 -12.08
C HIS A 35 16.66 -2.36 -11.40
N MET A 36 16.82 -1.58 -10.32
CA MET A 36 15.73 -0.92 -9.61
C MET A 36 16.15 0.48 -9.20
N GLN A 37 15.28 1.46 -9.41
CA GLN A 37 15.51 2.85 -9.05
C GLN A 37 14.24 3.48 -8.49
N PHE A 38 14.40 4.26 -7.42
CA PHE A 38 13.34 5.08 -6.86
C PHE A 38 13.47 6.52 -7.36
N VAL A 39 12.35 7.09 -7.79
CA VAL A 39 12.25 8.51 -8.13
C VAL A 39 12.12 9.34 -6.86
N ASN A 40 11.41 8.81 -5.86
CA ASN A 40 11.24 9.39 -4.53
C ASN A 40 10.83 8.30 -3.53
N SER A 41 10.48 8.68 -2.30
CA SER A 41 10.11 7.73 -1.23
C SER A 41 8.82 6.94 -1.46
N THR A 42 8.00 7.29 -2.46
CA THR A 42 6.70 6.65 -2.73
C THR A 42 6.53 6.12 -4.14
N LEU A 43 7.51 6.34 -5.03
CA LEU A 43 7.49 5.93 -6.43
C LEU A 43 8.85 5.37 -6.85
N GLY A 44 8.83 4.16 -7.42
CA GLY A 44 10.02 3.52 -7.99
C GLY A 44 9.69 2.59 -9.15
N TYR A 45 10.74 2.12 -9.82
CA TYR A 45 10.66 1.27 -10.99
C TYR A 45 11.73 0.19 -10.96
N ALA A 46 11.44 -0.98 -11.51
CA ALA A 46 12.41 -2.04 -11.71
C ALA A 46 12.27 -2.68 -13.09
N GLY A 47 13.39 -3.08 -13.69
CA GLY A 47 13.45 -3.74 -14.98
C GLY A 47 14.11 -5.11 -14.90
N GLY A 48 13.69 -6.02 -15.77
CA GLY A 48 14.15 -7.40 -15.82
C GLY A 48 14.31 -7.92 -17.26
N ASN A 49 14.63 -9.21 -17.41
CA ASN A 49 14.74 -9.83 -18.73
C ASN A 49 13.36 -9.89 -19.43
N ALA A 50 13.37 -10.23 -20.72
CA ALA A 50 12.15 -10.44 -21.52
C ALA A 50 11.17 -9.25 -21.50
N GLY A 51 11.69 -8.01 -21.46
CA GLY A 51 10.86 -6.79 -21.44
C GLY A 51 10.14 -6.54 -20.11
N THR A 52 10.52 -7.22 -19.02
CA THR A 52 9.82 -7.10 -17.74
C THR A 52 10.04 -5.72 -17.12
N PHE A 53 8.95 -5.04 -16.76
CA PHE A 53 8.98 -3.75 -16.09
C PHE A 53 7.99 -3.72 -14.92
N PHE A 54 8.46 -3.28 -13.76
CA PHE A 54 7.68 -3.11 -12.54
C PHE A 54 7.62 -1.64 -12.15
N LYS A 55 6.46 -1.23 -11.63
CA LYS A 55 6.28 0.06 -10.97
C LYS A 55 5.93 -0.19 -9.52
N TYR A 56 6.66 0.46 -8.63
CA TYR A 56 6.31 0.59 -7.22
C TYR A 56 5.56 1.89 -7.00
N SER A 57 4.42 1.82 -6.34
CA SER A 57 3.73 3.00 -5.80
C SER A 57 2.94 2.65 -4.56
N ASN A 58 2.91 3.54 -3.58
CA ASN A 58 2.00 3.41 -2.45
C ASN A 58 0.55 3.46 -2.94
N ILE A 59 -0.30 2.60 -2.38
CA ILE A 59 -1.75 2.64 -2.59
C ILE A 59 -2.35 3.52 -1.50
N SER A 60 -3.23 4.45 -1.89
CA SER A 60 -4.03 5.23 -0.96
C SER A 60 -5.50 4.93 -1.17
N VAL A 61 -6.23 4.69 -0.09
CA VAL A 61 -7.68 4.52 -0.10
C VAL A 61 -8.30 5.81 0.44
N ASN A 62 -9.28 6.34 -0.29
CA ASN A 62 -10.11 7.44 0.19
C ASN A 62 -11.31 6.84 0.92
N ILE A 63 -11.46 7.17 2.20
CA ILE A 63 -12.58 6.69 3.01
C ILE A 63 -13.44 7.88 3.32
N LYS A 64 -14.66 7.88 2.78
CA LYS A 64 -15.68 8.87 3.12
C LYS A 64 -16.57 8.31 4.21
N MET A 65 -16.59 8.95 5.36
CA MET A 65 -17.43 8.52 6.48
C MET A 65 -17.89 9.73 7.30
N ALA A 66 -19.11 9.66 7.82
CA ALA A 66 -19.66 10.63 8.74
C ALA A 66 -19.81 9.99 10.13
N ILE A 67 -19.41 10.70 11.18
CA ILE A 67 -19.59 10.30 12.58
C ILE A 67 -20.75 11.13 13.10
N GLU A 68 -21.88 10.47 13.39
CA GLU A 68 -23.14 11.12 13.78
C GLU A 68 -22.96 12.19 14.88
N GLY A 69 -22.17 11.92 15.92
CA GLY A 69 -21.93 12.87 17.01
C GLY A 69 -21.17 14.15 16.61
N LEU A 70 -20.51 14.16 15.46
CA LEU A 70 -19.79 15.32 14.92
C LEU A 70 -20.48 15.90 13.68
N TYR A 71 -21.41 15.16 13.09
CA TYR A 71 -22.02 15.48 11.80
C TYR A 71 -23.13 16.51 11.94
N ASN A 72 -23.07 17.53 11.10
CA ASN A 72 -24.09 18.56 10.96
C ASN A 72 -24.83 18.34 9.64
N ALA A 73 -26.07 17.85 9.73
CA ALA A 73 -26.90 17.53 8.57
C ALA A 73 -27.27 18.76 7.73
N SER A 74 -27.33 19.95 8.33
CA SER A 74 -27.65 21.19 7.60
C SER A 74 -26.51 21.64 6.70
N THR A 75 -25.26 21.36 7.07
CA THR A 75 -24.06 21.74 6.31
C THR A 75 -23.35 20.55 5.65
N ASN A 76 -23.86 19.32 5.86
CA ASN A 76 -23.28 18.07 5.37
C ASN A 76 -21.77 17.96 5.71
N SER A 77 -21.39 18.36 6.92
CA SER A 77 -19.99 18.47 7.34
C SER A 77 -19.82 18.04 8.79
N HIS A 78 -18.60 17.71 9.22
CA HIS A 78 -18.30 17.58 10.63
C HIS A 78 -18.04 18.97 11.22
N ASN A 79 -18.56 19.21 12.42
CA ASN A 79 -18.26 20.43 13.17
C ASN A 79 -16.78 20.49 13.59
N LEU A 80 -16.08 19.36 13.65
CA LEU A 80 -14.66 19.23 14.03
C LEU A 80 -13.95 18.16 13.20
N LYS A 81 -12.65 18.34 12.96
CA LYS A 81 -11.79 17.29 12.40
C LYS A 81 -11.54 16.22 13.45
N ASP A 82 -11.52 14.95 13.04
CA ASP A 82 -11.32 13.83 13.95
C ASP A 82 -10.37 12.78 13.36
N THR A 83 -9.68 12.05 14.23
CA THR A 83 -8.72 11.01 13.84
C THR A 83 -9.36 9.63 13.97
N VAL A 84 -9.48 8.91 12.87
CA VAL A 84 -9.93 7.53 12.85
C VAL A 84 -8.78 6.57 12.59
N ARG A 85 -8.94 5.34 13.08
CA ARG A 85 -8.09 4.22 12.70
C ARG A 85 -8.87 3.28 11.79
N VAL A 86 -8.28 2.96 10.66
CA VAL A 86 -8.84 2.06 9.65
C VAL A 86 -8.02 0.78 9.64
N TYR A 87 -8.69 -0.36 9.47
CA TYR A 87 -8.08 -1.68 9.38
C TYR A 87 -8.35 -2.32 8.03
N LEU A 88 -7.32 -2.87 7.40
CA LEU A 88 -7.46 -3.81 6.29
C LEU A 88 -7.59 -5.21 6.89
N ARG A 89 -8.54 -6.02 6.41
CA ARG A 89 -8.81 -7.37 6.90
C ARG A 89 -8.85 -8.38 5.76
N ASN A 90 -8.58 -9.65 6.08
CA ASN A 90 -8.83 -10.76 5.17
C ASN A 90 -10.32 -10.84 4.80
N ASN A 91 -10.64 -11.41 3.64
CA ASN A 91 -12.02 -11.65 3.18
C ASN A 91 -12.55 -13.05 3.56
N THR A 92 -11.81 -13.81 4.36
CA THR A 92 -12.23 -15.12 4.87
C THR A 92 -12.19 -15.12 6.38
N SER A 93 -13.23 -15.70 7.00
CA SER A 93 -13.31 -15.89 8.45
C SER A 93 -12.05 -16.62 8.94
N PRO A 94 -11.39 -16.16 10.02
CA PRO A 94 -11.86 -15.17 11.00
C PRO A 94 -11.51 -13.68 10.70
N TYR A 95 -11.36 -13.29 9.42
CA TYR A 95 -11.14 -11.91 8.96
C TYR A 95 -10.00 -11.18 9.69
N ALA A 96 -8.85 -11.85 9.79
CA ALA A 96 -7.65 -11.35 10.45
C ALA A 96 -7.24 -9.96 9.92
N VAL A 97 -6.72 -9.11 10.80
CA VAL A 97 -6.21 -7.77 10.45
C VAL A 97 -4.89 -7.93 9.70
N VAL A 98 -4.83 -7.36 8.50
CA VAL A 98 -3.67 -7.38 7.59
C VAL A 98 -2.84 -6.10 7.71
N ASP A 99 -3.51 -4.96 7.88
CA ASP A 99 -2.85 -3.65 8.03
C ASP A 99 -3.74 -2.69 8.83
N SER A 100 -3.17 -1.60 9.33
CA SER A 100 -3.92 -0.52 9.92
C SER A 100 -3.28 0.84 9.64
N ALA A 101 -4.12 1.87 9.49
CA ALA A 101 -3.68 3.24 9.30
C ALA A 101 -4.50 4.18 10.18
N LYS A 102 -3.86 5.22 10.72
CA LYS A 102 -4.54 6.35 11.35
C LYS A 102 -4.66 7.47 10.33
N THR A 103 -5.82 8.10 10.23
CA THR A 103 -6.04 9.26 9.37
C THR A 103 -6.99 10.26 9.99
N VAL A 104 -6.81 11.52 9.63
CA VAL A 104 -7.72 12.60 10.00
C VAL A 104 -8.80 12.68 8.93
N ILE A 105 -10.05 12.60 9.38
CA ILE A 105 -11.21 12.91 8.54
C ILE A 105 -11.30 14.42 8.44
N ASP A 106 -11.25 14.93 7.22
CA ASP A 106 -11.47 16.34 6.97
C ASP A 106 -12.93 16.74 7.22
N SER A 107 -13.10 17.87 7.90
CA SER A 107 -14.41 18.31 8.39
C SER A 107 -15.38 18.68 7.27
N LEU A 108 -14.90 19.11 6.11
CA LEU A 108 -15.76 19.55 4.99
C LEU A 108 -16.00 18.40 4.02
N THR A 109 -14.95 17.68 3.65
CA THR A 109 -15.05 16.63 2.63
C THR A 109 -15.51 15.29 3.19
N LEU A 110 -15.43 15.12 4.52
CA LEU A 110 -15.69 13.86 5.24
C LEU A 110 -14.77 12.71 4.78
N ILE A 111 -13.65 13.05 4.14
CA ILE A 111 -12.69 12.08 3.60
C ILE A 111 -11.48 12.00 4.53
N GLY A 112 -11.16 10.78 4.96
CA GLY A 112 -9.86 10.39 5.49
C GLY A 112 -9.08 9.62 4.43
N LYS A 113 -7.84 10.03 4.16
CA LYS A 113 -6.93 9.28 3.27
C LYS A 113 -6.08 8.35 4.10
N SER A 114 -6.02 7.07 3.77
CA SER A 114 -5.21 6.11 4.52
C SER A 114 -4.57 5.04 3.65
N PHE A 115 -3.54 4.43 4.25
CA PHE A 115 -2.65 3.38 3.78
C PHE A 115 -1.41 3.84 3.00
N SER A 116 -0.27 3.24 3.39
CA SER A 116 1.02 3.28 2.69
C SER A 116 1.65 1.88 2.57
N LYS A 117 1.00 0.84 3.11
CA LYS A 117 1.52 -0.55 3.17
C LYS A 117 0.63 -1.59 2.49
N ALA A 118 -0.55 -1.22 2.01
CA ALA A 118 -1.44 -2.15 1.33
C ALA A 118 -0.96 -2.43 -0.10
N LEU A 119 -0.09 -3.43 -0.27
CA LEU A 119 0.13 -4.08 -1.56
C LEU A 119 -1.15 -4.86 -1.90
N VAL A 120 -2.03 -4.28 -2.73
CA VAL A 120 -3.00 -5.11 -3.45
C VAL A 120 -2.16 -5.96 -4.40
N ARG A 121 -2.25 -7.29 -4.26
CA ARG A 121 -1.50 -8.29 -5.02
C ARG A 121 -1.82 -8.31 -6.54
N ASN A 122 -2.25 -7.20 -7.14
CA ASN A 122 -2.78 -7.26 -8.51
C ASN A 122 -2.79 -5.94 -9.32
N LEU A 123 -1.68 -5.20 -9.37
CA LEU A 123 -1.52 -4.16 -10.40
C LEU A 123 -0.16 -4.30 -11.08
N LEU A 124 -0.07 -5.20 -12.06
CA LEU A 124 0.90 -5.08 -13.14
C LEU A 124 0.14 -4.95 -14.47
N TYR A 125 0.14 -3.75 -15.04
CA TYR A 125 -0.05 -3.60 -16.47
C TYR A 125 1.28 -4.00 -17.12
N ALA A 126 1.36 -5.21 -17.66
CA ALA A 126 2.40 -5.54 -18.62
C ALA A 126 1.97 -4.96 -19.98
N VAL A 127 2.70 -3.97 -20.48
CA VAL A 127 2.65 -3.63 -21.91
C VAL A 127 3.68 -4.54 -22.57
N GLN A 128 3.19 -5.52 -23.33
CA GLN A 128 4.03 -6.32 -24.21
C GLN A 128 4.24 -5.51 -25.49
N VAL A 129 5.49 -5.24 -25.84
CA VAL A 129 5.88 -4.88 -27.22
C VAL A 129 6.26 -6.16 -27.93
#